data_AF-A0AAW1S032-F1
#
_entry.id   AF-A0AAW1S032-F1
#
_cell.length_a   1.000
_cell.length_b   1.000
_cell.length_c   1.000
_cell.angle_alpha   90.00
_cell.angle_beta   90.00
_cell.angle_gamma   90.00
#
_symmetry.space_group_name_H-M   'P 1'
#
loop_
_entity.id
_entity.type
_entity.pdbx_description
1 polymer ?
#
loop_
_entity_poly.entity_id
_entity_poly.type
_entity_poly.pdbx_seq_one_letter_code
_entity_poly.pdbx_strand_id
1 'polypeptide(L)'
;MFQEQWIAAAADKCLAIQEAAQQIHPQAVIRLAFVGYRDYGDEDRVVVRNFVEKQNFQELQAFIGALEATGGDDAAEDIAGGLAMVIPTDLCLKTF
;
A
#
# COMPACT_ATOMS: atom_id res chain seq x y z
N MET A 1 -10.91 -15.49 5.29
CA MET A 1 -11.02 -15.19 6.74
C MET A 1 -9.69 -14.81 7.43
N PHE A 2 -8.55 -15.49 7.22
CA PHE A 2 -7.27 -15.10 7.87
C PHE A 2 -6.51 -13.94 7.19
N GLN A 3 -6.72 -13.67 5.91
CA GLN A 3 -6.04 -12.60 5.16
C GLN A 3 -6.74 -11.23 5.31
N GLU A 4 -8.06 -11.20 5.47
CA GLU A 4 -8.87 -9.98 5.64
C GLU A 4 -8.45 -9.16 6.88
N GLN A 5 -8.08 -9.83 7.97
CA GLN A 5 -7.54 -9.17 9.18
C GLN A 5 -6.19 -8.48 8.93
N TRP A 6 -5.37 -8.99 8.02
CA TRP A 6 -4.06 -8.40 7.70
C TRP A 6 -4.21 -7.19 6.77
N ILE A 7 -5.17 -7.23 5.84
CA ILE A 7 -5.52 -6.06 5.01
C ILE A 7 -6.06 -4.93 5.89
N ALA A 8 -6.97 -5.24 6.82
CA ALA A 8 -7.48 -4.26 7.78
C ALA A 8 -6.35 -3.71 8.68
N ALA A 9 -5.49 -4.58 9.21
CA ALA A 9 -4.36 -4.16 10.02
C ALA A 9 -3.36 -3.28 9.23
N ALA A 10 -3.12 -3.58 7.95
CA ALA A 10 -2.28 -2.76 7.08
C ALA A 10 -2.85 -1.34 6.92
N ALA A 11 -4.16 -1.24 6.69
CA ALA A 11 -4.85 0.04 6.58
C ALA A 11 -4.71 0.89 7.86
N ASP A 12 -4.90 0.28 9.03
CA ASP A 12 -4.74 0.95 10.33
C ASP A 12 -3.30 1.37 10.60
N LYS A 13 -2.32 0.54 10.22
CA LYS A 13 -0.90 0.84 10.39
C LYS A 13 -0.43 2.00 9.53
N CYS A 14 -1.01 2.23 8.35
CA CYS A 14 -0.70 3.42 7.53
C CYS A 14 -0.96 4.72 8.30
N LEU A 15 -2.09 4.83 9.01
CA LEU A 15 -2.41 6.01 9.83
C LEU A 15 -1.48 6.12 11.05
N ALA A 16 -1.21 5.00 11.73
CA ALA A 16 -0.30 5.00 12.87
C ALA A 16 1.13 5.45 12.49
N ILE A 17 1.64 5.02 11.33
CA ILE A 17 2.94 5.45 10.80
C ILE A 17 2.94 6.96 10.50
N GLN A 18 1.85 7.47 9.92
CA GLN A 18 1.70 8.90 9.67
C GLN A 18 1.72 9.72 10.96
N GLU A 19 0.98 9.30 11.98
CA GLU A 19 0.94 9.99 13.27
C GLU A 19 2.32 10.01 13.93
N ALA A 20 3.00 8.86 13.96
CA ALA A 20 4.34 8.74 14.49
C ALA A 20 5.34 9.61 13.71
N ALA A 21 5.31 9.58 12.38
CA ALA A 21 6.21 10.37 11.54
C ALA A 21 6.01 11.88 11.74
N GLN A 22 4.77 12.33 11.92
CA GLN A 22 4.48 13.76 12.18
C GLN A 22 4.94 14.19 13.59
N GLN A 23 4.83 13.31 14.58
CA GLN A 23 5.33 13.60 15.94
C GLN A 23 6.86 13.75 15.96
N ILE A 24 7.57 12.91 15.22
CA ILE A 24 9.03 12.94 15.12
C ILE A 24 9.49 14.14 14.26
N HIS A 25 8.77 14.43 13.18
CA HIS A 25 9.10 15.51 12.26
C HIS A 25 7.89 16.42 11.99
N PRO A 26 7.61 17.40 12.88
CA PRO A 26 6.41 18.25 12.78
C PRO A 26 6.30 19.08 11.51
N GLN A 27 7.41 19.33 10.81
CA GLN A 27 7.44 20.11 9.57
C GLN A 27 7.50 19.23 8.31
N ALA A 28 7.58 17.90 8.45
CA ALA A 28 7.64 17.02 7.30
C ALA A 28 6.31 17.02 6.54
N VAL A 29 6.40 17.07 5.21
CA VAL A 29 5.26 16.80 4.32
C VAL A 29 5.19 15.29 4.10
N ILE A 30 4.21 14.65 4.71
CA ILE A 30 4.01 13.20 4.64
C ILE A 30 3.07 12.90 3.47
N ARG A 31 3.48 11.96 2.63
CA ARG A 31 2.66 11.36 1.56
C ARG A 31 2.72 9.86 1.69
N LEU A 32 1.63 9.19 1.36
CA LEU A 32 1.52 7.73 1.44
C LEU A 32 1.12 7.16 0.09
N ALA A 33 1.77 6.08 -0.32
CA ALA A 33 1.39 5.25 -1.45
C ALA A 33 1.13 3.83 -0.96
N PHE A 34 0.34 3.06 -1.71
CA PHE A 34 0.04 1.67 -1.41
C PHE A 34 0.23 0.81 -2.67
N VAL A 35 0.85 -0.35 -2.48
CA VAL A 35 0.99 -1.39 -3.49
C VAL A 35 0.54 -2.70 -2.87
N GLY A 36 -0.54 -3.26 -3.39
CA GLY A 36 -0.95 -4.64 -3.17
C GLY A 36 -0.45 -5.50 -4.33
N TYR A 37 0.01 -6.71 -4.04
CA TYR A 37 0.45 -7.67 -5.05
C TYR A 37 -0.12 -9.06 -4.75
N ARG A 38 -0.21 -9.89 -5.80
CA ARG A 38 -0.62 -11.31 -5.77
C ARG A 38 0.41 -12.17 -6.51
N ASP A 39 0.24 -13.48 -6.42
CA ASP A 39 1.16 -14.45 -7.02
C ASP A 39 1.09 -14.46 -8.57
N TYR A 40 2.10 -15.07 -9.18
CA TYR A 40 2.22 -15.19 -10.61
C TYR A 40 1.11 -16.08 -11.20
N GLY A 41 0.24 -15.47 -12.01
CA GLY A 41 -0.86 -16.18 -12.70
C GLY A 41 -2.25 -15.75 -12.23
N ASP A 42 -2.34 -15.00 -11.13
CA ASP A 42 -3.59 -14.42 -10.65
C ASP A 42 -4.03 -13.19 -11.46
N GLU A 43 -5.34 -12.99 -11.55
CA GLU A 43 -5.93 -11.77 -12.08
C GLU A 43 -5.75 -10.59 -11.11
N ASP A 44 -5.74 -9.36 -11.64
CA ASP A 44 -5.49 -8.14 -10.87
C ASP A 44 -4.22 -8.21 -10.00
N ARG A 45 -3.16 -8.79 -10.55
CA ARG A 45 -1.92 -9.14 -9.81
C ARG A 45 -1.30 -7.97 -9.04
N VAL A 46 -1.49 -6.74 -9.49
CA VAL A 46 -0.93 -5.56 -8.83
C VAL A 46 -1.99 -4.48 -8.74
N VAL A 47 -2.15 -3.95 -7.53
CA VAL A 47 -3.06 -2.86 -7.23
C VAL A 47 -2.25 -1.70 -6.66
N VAL A 48 -2.26 -0.57 -7.36
CA VAL A 48 -1.47 0.61 -6.97
C VAL A 48 -2.38 1.78 -6.61
N ARG A 49 -2.06 2.43 -5.50
CA ARG A 49 -2.42 3.82 -5.23
C ARG A 49 -1.15 4.62 -5.07
N ASN A 50 -0.98 5.58 -5.99
CA ASN A 50 0.14 6.52 -5.95
C ASN A 50 0.10 7.39 -4.70
N PHE A 51 1.18 8.13 -4.46
CA PHE A 51 1.29 9.05 -3.35
C PHE A 51 0.09 9.98 -3.27
N VAL A 52 -0.61 9.91 -2.15
CA VAL A 52 -1.67 10.83 -1.79
C VAL A 52 -1.18 11.77 -0.69
N GLU A 53 -1.80 12.95 -0.62
CA GLU A 53 -1.57 13.90 0.47
C GLU A 53 -2.42 13.59 1.70
N LYS A 54 -2.12 14.26 2.80
CA LYS A 54 -2.73 14.02 4.12
C LYS A 54 -4.26 14.06 4.09
N GLN A 55 -4.84 14.99 3.34
CA GLN A 55 -6.29 15.14 3.20
C GLN A 55 -6.97 13.91 2.55
N ASN A 56 -6.23 13.07 1.84
CA ASN A 56 -6.74 11.89 1.14
C ASN A 56 -6.38 10.56 1.85
N PHE A 57 -5.81 10.60 3.06
CA PHE A 57 -5.44 9.35 3.77
C PHE A 57 -6.63 8.48 4.15
N GLN A 58 -7.78 9.07 4.47
CA GLN A 58 -9.01 8.31 4.73
C GLN A 58 -9.49 7.58 3.46
N GLU A 59 -9.34 8.20 2.30
CA GLU A 59 -9.66 7.57 1.01
C GLU A 59 -8.70 6.42 0.70
N LEU A 60 -7.41 6.57 1.03
CA LEU A 60 -6.43 5.50 0.92
C LEU A 60 -6.77 4.33 1.86
N GLN A 61 -7.17 4.62 3.11
CA GLN A 61 -7.57 3.58 4.06
C GLN A 61 -8.82 2.83 3.58
N ALA A 62 -9.84 3.55 3.12
CA ALA A 62 -11.06 2.97 2.56
C ALA A 62 -10.75 2.13 1.32
N PHE A 63 -9.82 2.58 0.47
CA PHE A 63 -9.36 1.82 -0.67
C PHE A 63 -8.71 0.49 -0.27
N ILE A 64 -7.78 0.51 0.69
CA ILE A 64 -7.10 -0.71 1.18
C ILE A 64 -8.13 -1.66 1.81
N GLY A 65 -9.04 -1.14 2.63
CA GLY A 65 -10.06 -1.93 3.31
C GLY A 65 -11.11 -2.56 2.38
N ALA A 66 -11.26 -2.04 1.16
CA ALA A 66 -12.13 -2.63 0.14
C ALA A 66 -11.45 -3.74 -0.68
N LEU A 67 -10.16 -4.01 -0.45
CA LEU A 67 -9.45 -5.08 -1.15
C LEU A 67 -9.81 -6.44 -0.56
N GLU A 68 -10.11 -7.39 -1.45
CA GLU A 68 -10.35 -8.78 -1.08
C GLU A 68 -9.09 -9.60 -1.34
N ALA A 69 -8.66 -10.33 -0.30
CA ALA A 69 -7.62 -11.32 -0.43
C ALA A 69 -8.19 -12.58 -1.10
N THR A 70 -7.60 -12.96 -2.23
CA THR A 70 -7.94 -14.14 -3.01
C THR A 70 -6.66 -14.93 -3.27
N GLY A 71 -6.71 -16.27 -3.26
CA GLY A 71 -5.54 -17.15 -3.49
C GLY A 71 -4.89 -17.70 -2.21
N GLY A 72 -3.65 -18.20 -2.33
CA GLY A 72 -2.78 -18.61 -1.22
C GLY A 72 -2.67 -20.12 -0.92
N ASP A 73 -2.92 -21.00 -1.89
CA ASP A 73 -3.02 -22.44 -1.62
C ASP A 73 -1.68 -23.24 -1.68
N ASP A 74 -0.65 -22.87 -2.47
CA ASP A 74 0.50 -23.79 -2.63
C ASP A 74 1.85 -23.28 -3.21
N ALA A 75 2.17 -21.98 -3.25
CA ALA A 75 3.49 -21.52 -3.70
C ALA A 75 4.06 -20.33 -2.90
N ALA A 76 5.37 -20.07 -3.08
CA ALA A 76 6.04 -18.93 -2.47
C ALA A 76 5.66 -17.63 -3.20
N GLU A 77 5.05 -16.69 -2.48
CA GLU A 77 4.62 -15.37 -3.00
C GLU A 77 5.77 -14.56 -3.65
N ASP A 78 5.50 -13.88 -4.77
CA ASP A 78 6.47 -13.03 -5.49
C ASP A 78 6.70 -11.66 -4.82
N ILE A 79 7.38 -11.70 -3.67
CA ILE A 79 7.80 -10.50 -2.91
C ILE A 79 8.70 -9.58 -3.75
N ALA A 80 9.56 -10.16 -4.60
CA ALA A 80 10.51 -9.41 -5.41
C ALA A 80 9.81 -8.57 -6.49
N GLY A 81 8.82 -9.15 -7.16
CA GLY A 81 7.93 -8.44 -8.08
C GLY A 81 7.14 -7.34 -7.38
N GLY A 82 6.58 -7.61 -6.20
CA GLY A 82 5.90 -6.60 -5.38
C GLY A 82 6.80 -5.39 -5.07
N LEU A 83 8.05 -5.62 -4.69
CA LEU A 83 9.01 -4.55 -4.38
C LEU A 83 9.42 -3.74 -5.62
N ALA A 84 9.59 -4.40 -6.77
CA ALA A 84 9.93 -3.72 -8.02
C ALA A 84 8.85 -2.72 -8.45
N MET A 85 7.57 -3.00 -8.13
CA MET A 85 6.44 -2.12 -8.42
C MET A 85 6.37 -0.88 -7.53
N VAL A 86 7.08 -0.85 -6.40
CA VAL A 86 7.15 0.32 -5.51
C VAL A 86 8.03 1.42 -6.13
N ILE A 87 9.11 1.04 -6.81
CA ILE A 87 10.08 1.98 -7.39
C ILE A 87 9.43 3.05 -8.30
N PRO A 88 8.52 2.72 -9.24
CA PRO A 88 7.91 3.74 -10.09
C PRO A 88 6.91 4.65 -9.37
N THR A 89 6.42 4.30 -8.17
CA THR A 89 5.39 5.09 -7.46
C THR A 89 5.89 6.48 -7.04
N ASP A 90 7.21 6.65 -6.87
CA ASP A 90 7.86 7.93 -6.56
C ASP A 90 8.50 8.61 -7.80
N LEU A 91 8.61 7.91 -8.92
CA LEU A 91 9.26 8.43 -10.14
C LEU A 91 8.42 9.48 -10.88
N CYS A 92 7.16 9.71 -10.48
CA CYS A 92 6.36 10.85 -10.93
C CYS A 92 6.67 12.15 -10.14
N LEU A 93 7.90 12.33 -9.67
CA LEU A 93 8.40 13.60 -9.14
C LEU A 93 9.53 14.25 -9.94
N LYS A 94 10.00 13.64 -11.04
CA LYS A 94 10.95 14.28 -11.95
C LYS A 94 10.76 13.84 -13.40
N THR A 95 9.79 14.45 -14.07
CA THR A 95 9.92 14.75 -15.50
C THR A 95 9.59 16.23 -15.66
N PHE A 96 10.55 16.96 -16.24
CA PHE A 96 10.47 18.39 -16.52
C PHE A 96 9.24 18.76 -17.35
#